data_AF-A0A2W4S3A2-F1
#
_entry.id   AF-A0A2W4S3A2-F1
#
_cell.length_a   1.000
_cell.length_b   1.000
_cell.length_c   1.000
_cell.angle_alpha   90.00
_cell.angle_beta   90.00
_cell.angle_gamma   90.00
#
_symmetry.space_group_name_H-M   'P 1'
#
loop_
_entity.id
_entity.type
_entity.pdbx_description
1 polymer ?
#
loop_
_entity_poly.entity_id
_entity_poly.type
_entity_poly.pdbx_seq_one_letter_code
_entity_poly.pdbx_strand_id
1 'polypeptide(L)'
;MDAASDRTRAVAPWRLLAIAAVVGCATRLLFAFGYWVDQPLTRDEHEYLSLARSLARGDGFVYDETLTATGAEPFGRAPGFPAFLARVGGGAAPVSSVPAAVRAAQALTGALGVVLAGLLAGRLGGRRAAVFAAFGTAVYPPLVWIAGYAFSEALFWPMGLAVALLFDRALDAPHAAGRAALCGALLGAGILVRPALVLFVPLAALFLLWRRRWPVLVVLLAACAAVVGPWTIRNYFHYDRLVFVATEGGVTFWTGNHPLATGDGDMAANPAIKLDNQRLRAAYPDLGEEELEPVYYREALRWIVEHPVDWIVLELRKAFYLIVPAGPSYTLHSPRYLAASVLSYLTVLALGGLGIVRCRRDLGRLQGLWLLVGSSVLVALVFFPQERFRIPIIDPALVILAGAGLATFRQPPRA
;
A
#
# COMPACT_ATOMS: atom_id res chain seq x y z
N MET A 1 39.62 21.78 0.66
CA MET A 1 38.96 23.00 0.15
C MET A 1 39.15 22.99 -1.34
N ASP A 2 38.19 22.96 -2.25
CA ASP A 2 36.73 23.01 -2.20
C ASP A 2 36.25 22.43 -3.55
N ALA A 3 36.06 21.11 -3.63
CA ALA A 3 35.52 20.45 -4.83
C ALA A 3 34.37 19.48 -4.50
N ALA A 4 34.01 19.37 -3.21
CA ALA A 4 32.92 18.53 -2.73
C ALA A 4 31.66 19.31 -2.35
N SER A 5 31.71 20.65 -2.33
CA SER A 5 30.61 21.52 -1.90
C SER A 5 29.63 21.89 -3.03
N ASP A 6 29.94 21.58 -4.29
CA ASP A 6 29.14 21.99 -5.45
C ASP A 6 28.38 20.85 -6.16
N ARG A 7 28.07 19.75 -5.45
CA ARG A 7 27.04 18.81 -5.92
C ARG A 7 25.69 19.44 -5.73
N THR A 8 25.38 20.41 -6.60
CA THR A 8 24.08 20.99 -6.92
C THR A 8 22.96 20.46 -6.04
N ARG A 9 22.47 21.30 -5.11
CA ARG A 9 21.08 21.20 -4.64
C ARG A 9 20.21 21.22 -5.89
N ALA A 10 19.92 20.05 -6.46
CA ALA A 10 19.17 19.95 -7.70
C ALA A 10 17.78 20.46 -7.37
N VAL A 11 17.53 21.73 -7.68
CA VAL A 11 16.21 22.35 -7.53
C VAL A 11 15.26 21.43 -8.30
N ALA A 12 14.29 20.87 -7.59
CA ALA A 12 13.33 19.98 -8.21
C ALA A 12 12.70 20.74 -9.40
N PRO A 13 12.49 20.09 -10.56
CA PRO A 13 11.93 20.76 -11.72
C PRO A 13 10.42 20.97 -11.52
N TRP A 14 10.05 21.85 -10.58
CA TRP A 14 8.69 22.00 -10.08
C TRP A 14 7.67 22.23 -11.18
N ARG A 15 8.02 23.00 -12.22
CA ARG A 15 7.17 23.18 -13.41
C ARG A 15 6.89 21.84 -14.12
N LEU A 16 7.90 21.01 -14.33
CA LEU A 16 7.73 19.71 -15.00
C LEU A 16 7.04 18.69 -14.09
N LEU A 17 7.29 18.72 -12.79
CA LEU A 17 6.57 17.89 -11.82
C LEU A 17 5.09 18.26 -11.74
N ALA A 18 4.77 19.56 -11.79
CA ALA A 18 3.40 20.03 -11.85
C ALA A 18 2.71 19.58 -13.15
N ILE A 19 3.38 19.68 -14.30
CA ILE A 19 2.85 19.17 -15.57
C ILE A 19 2.61 17.65 -15.49
N ALA A 20 3.57 16.88 -14.99
CA ALA A 20 3.41 15.44 -14.79
C ALA A 20 2.26 15.11 -13.84
N ALA A 21 2.06 15.88 -12.77
CA ALA A 21 0.94 15.72 -11.85
C ALA A 21 -0.41 16.02 -12.51
N VAL A 22 -0.50 17.07 -13.34
CA VAL A 22 -1.70 17.38 -14.14
C VAL A 22 -1.98 16.25 -15.14
N VAL A 23 -0.97 15.75 -15.84
CA VAL A 23 -1.10 14.59 -16.73
C VAL A 23 -1.58 13.37 -15.95
N GLY A 24 -1.00 13.10 -14.78
CA GLY A 24 -1.38 11.99 -13.91
C GLY A 24 -2.80 12.10 -13.36
N CYS A 25 -3.25 13.31 -13.04
CA CYS A 25 -4.64 13.56 -12.67
C CYS A 25 -5.56 13.30 -13.87
N ALA A 26 -5.23 13.86 -15.04
CA ALA A 26 -6.01 13.70 -16.25
C ALA A 26 -6.14 12.24 -16.69
N THR A 27 -5.07 11.45 -16.68
CA THR A 27 -5.12 10.02 -17.04
C THR A 27 -6.04 9.23 -16.11
N ARG A 28 -6.00 9.52 -14.80
CA ARG A 28 -6.88 8.91 -13.79
C ARG A 28 -8.34 9.30 -14.00
N LEU A 29 -8.62 10.58 -14.26
CA LEU A 29 -9.97 11.04 -14.55
C LEU A 29 -10.50 10.49 -15.88
N LEU A 30 -9.68 10.42 -16.93
CA LEU A 30 -10.05 9.83 -18.21
C LEU A 30 -10.37 8.33 -18.06
N PHE A 31 -9.57 7.60 -17.27
CA PHE A 31 -9.90 6.21 -16.97
C PHE A 31 -11.21 6.10 -16.17
N ALA A 32 -11.32 6.86 -15.08
CA ALA A 32 -12.45 6.78 -14.16
C ALA A 32 -13.77 7.23 -14.81
N PHE A 33 -13.77 8.27 -15.62
CA PHE A 33 -15.00 8.84 -16.22
C PHE A 33 -15.22 8.48 -17.68
N GLY A 34 -14.19 7.98 -18.37
CA GLY A 34 -14.28 7.61 -19.79
C GLY A 34 -14.29 6.12 -20.07
N TYR A 35 -13.70 5.29 -19.19
CA TYR A 35 -13.60 3.84 -19.40
C TYR A 35 -14.30 3.03 -18.29
N TRP A 36 -14.05 3.34 -17.02
CA TRP A 36 -14.52 2.57 -15.87
C TRP A 36 -15.88 3.04 -15.33
N VAL A 37 -16.82 3.34 -16.23
CA VAL A 37 -18.11 3.96 -15.89
C VAL A 37 -19.12 2.89 -15.45
N ASP A 38 -19.93 3.21 -14.44
CA ASP A 38 -21.04 2.39 -13.92
C ASP A 38 -20.74 0.91 -13.63
N GLN A 39 -19.49 0.63 -13.28
CA GLN A 39 -19.08 -0.71 -12.86
C GLN A 39 -19.67 -1.03 -11.48
N PRO A 40 -20.15 -2.27 -11.27
CA PRO A 40 -20.70 -2.70 -9.99
C PRO A 40 -19.62 -2.67 -8.91
N LEU A 41 -20.04 -2.33 -7.69
CA LEU A 41 -19.15 -2.34 -6.54
C LEU A 41 -18.72 -3.77 -6.18
N THR A 42 -17.46 -3.90 -5.82
CA THR A 42 -16.93 -5.09 -5.15
C THR A 42 -17.35 -5.13 -3.68
N ARG A 43 -17.16 -6.28 -3.02
CA ARG A 43 -17.45 -6.44 -1.59
C ARG A 43 -16.73 -5.40 -0.72
N ASP A 44 -15.43 -5.21 -0.95
CA ASP A 44 -14.63 -4.21 -0.24
C ASP A 44 -15.22 -2.80 -0.39
N GLU A 45 -15.63 -2.42 -1.59
CA GLU A 45 -16.18 -1.09 -1.86
C GLU A 45 -17.54 -0.90 -1.17
N HIS A 46 -18.38 -1.93 -1.15
CA HIS A 46 -19.62 -1.92 -0.38
C HIS A 46 -19.36 -1.69 1.11
N GLU A 47 -18.39 -2.40 1.70
CA GLU A 47 -18.01 -2.26 3.11
C GLU A 47 -17.45 -0.85 3.41
N TYR A 48 -16.49 -0.37 2.60
CA TYR A 48 -15.90 0.95 2.79
C TYR A 48 -16.91 2.09 2.63
N LEU A 49 -17.81 2.01 1.64
CA LEU A 49 -18.85 3.03 1.42
C LEU A 49 -19.95 2.97 2.49
N SER A 50 -20.29 1.78 3.00
CA SER A 50 -21.22 1.62 4.13
C SER A 50 -20.70 2.34 5.37
N LEU A 51 -19.46 2.07 5.77
CA LEU A 51 -18.81 2.76 6.90
C LEU A 51 -18.70 4.27 6.67
N ALA A 52 -18.41 4.69 5.44
CA ALA A 52 -18.34 6.10 5.09
C ALA A 52 -19.70 6.82 5.23
N ARG A 53 -20.81 6.14 4.92
CA ARG A 53 -22.17 6.67 5.09
C ARG A 53 -22.51 6.86 6.57
N SER A 54 -22.27 5.84 7.41
CA SER A 54 -22.50 5.93 8.85
C SER A 54 -21.69 7.06 9.49
N LEU A 55 -20.41 7.20 9.11
CA LEU A 55 -19.58 8.32 9.54
C LEU A 55 -20.12 9.68 9.11
N ALA A 56 -20.61 9.80 7.87
CA ALA A 56 -21.15 11.05 7.34
C ALA A 56 -22.48 11.47 8.02
N ARG A 57 -23.28 10.50 8.49
CA ARG A 57 -24.54 10.73 9.22
C ARG A 57 -24.33 11.03 10.71
N GLY A 58 -23.16 10.70 11.25
CA GLY A 58 -22.88 10.82 12.68
C GLY A 58 -23.25 9.57 13.49
N ASP A 59 -23.56 8.46 12.83
CA ASP A 59 -23.93 7.18 13.46
C ASP A 59 -22.71 6.43 14.05
N GLY A 60 -21.50 6.95 13.80
CA GLY A 60 -20.24 6.35 14.21
C GLY A 60 -19.68 5.34 13.20
N PHE A 61 -18.73 4.53 13.64
CA PHE A 61 -18.06 3.54 12.79
C PHE A 61 -18.75 2.19 12.87
N VAL A 62 -19.90 2.10 12.20
CA VAL A 62 -20.78 0.93 12.14
C VAL A 62 -21.22 0.68 10.71
N TYR A 63 -21.47 -0.57 10.36
CA TYR A 63 -22.05 -0.91 9.07
C TYR A 63 -23.52 -0.50 9.01
N ASP A 64 -23.92 0.12 7.90
CA ASP A 64 -25.30 0.54 7.70
C ASP A 64 -26.23 -0.63 7.36
N GLU A 65 -27.53 -0.40 7.52
CA GLU A 65 -28.58 -1.41 7.28
C GLU A 65 -28.54 -1.98 5.86
N THR A 66 -28.07 -1.20 4.88
CA THR A 66 -28.00 -1.64 3.48
C THR A 66 -27.03 -2.79 3.29
N LEU A 67 -25.93 -2.82 4.06
CA LEU A 67 -25.00 -3.93 4.03
C LEU A 67 -25.47 -5.08 4.91
N THR A 68 -25.94 -4.80 6.13
CA THR A 68 -26.35 -5.86 7.06
C THR A 68 -27.55 -6.65 6.54
N ALA A 69 -28.47 -6.01 5.79
CA ALA A 69 -29.60 -6.68 5.14
C ALA A 69 -29.18 -7.71 4.06
N THR A 70 -27.94 -7.68 3.57
CA THR A 70 -27.43 -8.69 2.62
C THR A 70 -27.06 -10.01 3.30
N GLY A 71 -27.03 -10.05 4.64
CA GLY A 71 -26.56 -11.21 5.41
C GLY A 71 -25.06 -11.45 5.31
N ALA A 72 -24.30 -10.53 4.69
CA ALA A 72 -22.85 -10.61 4.65
C ALA A 72 -22.27 -10.17 6.00
N GLU A 73 -21.57 -11.08 6.68
CA GLU A 73 -20.81 -10.75 7.89
C GLU A 73 -19.61 -9.86 7.51
N PRO A 74 -19.57 -8.62 7.99
CA PRO A 74 -18.58 -7.66 7.52
C PRO A 74 -17.28 -7.74 8.35
N PHE A 75 -16.15 -7.44 7.72
CA PHE A 75 -14.86 -7.41 8.41
C PHE A 75 -14.70 -6.15 9.26
N GLY A 76 -13.96 -6.19 10.37
CA GLY A 76 -13.56 -4.97 11.06
C GLY A 76 -12.52 -4.22 10.23
N ARG A 77 -12.94 -3.20 9.47
CA ARG A 77 -12.05 -2.43 8.59
C ARG A 77 -11.29 -1.34 9.34
N ALA A 78 -10.11 -1.03 8.84
CA ALA A 78 -9.35 0.13 9.30
C ALA A 78 -10.12 1.44 8.99
N PRO A 79 -10.10 2.44 9.90
CA PRO A 79 -11.02 3.58 9.84
C PRO A 79 -10.60 4.67 8.86
N GLY A 80 -9.32 4.73 8.51
CA GLY A 80 -8.73 5.86 7.79
C GLY A 80 -9.28 6.02 6.38
N PHE A 81 -9.48 4.90 5.66
CA PHE A 81 -10.03 4.96 4.31
C PHE A 81 -11.54 5.28 4.28
N PRO A 82 -12.42 4.63 5.08
CA PRO A 82 -13.80 5.06 5.23
C PRO A 82 -13.95 6.53 5.66
N ALA A 83 -13.11 7.01 6.59
CA ALA A 83 -13.14 8.42 7.00
C ALA A 83 -12.76 9.37 5.86
N PHE A 84 -11.77 9.00 5.04
CA PHE A 84 -11.45 9.72 3.80
C PHE A 84 -12.65 9.74 2.86
N LEU A 85 -13.28 8.59 2.60
CA LEU A 85 -14.45 8.47 1.73
C LEU A 85 -15.61 9.34 2.24
N ALA A 86 -15.92 9.30 3.54
CA ALA A 86 -16.95 10.13 4.15
C ALA A 86 -16.68 11.62 3.89
N ARG A 87 -15.43 12.05 4.09
CA ARG A 87 -15.03 13.45 3.95
C ARG A 87 -15.10 13.97 2.51
N VAL A 88 -14.84 13.11 1.52
CA VAL A 88 -14.86 13.48 0.09
C VAL A 88 -16.21 13.23 -0.59
N GLY A 89 -17.25 12.89 0.18
CA GLY A 89 -18.61 12.73 -0.33
C GLY A 89 -18.99 11.31 -0.76
N GLY A 90 -18.18 10.31 -0.43
CA GLY A 90 -18.51 8.89 -0.63
C GLY A 90 -19.63 8.37 0.26
N GLY A 91 -19.93 9.09 1.36
CA GLY A 91 -20.95 8.74 2.34
C GLY A 91 -22.32 9.42 2.16
N ALA A 92 -22.58 10.09 1.03
CA ALA A 92 -23.80 10.91 0.89
C ALA A 92 -25.10 10.08 0.76
N ALA A 93 -25.05 8.98 0.01
CA ALA A 93 -26.21 8.12 -0.26
C ALA A 93 -25.76 6.69 -0.61
N PRO A 94 -26.66 5.68 -0.50
CA PRO A 94 -26.43 4.37 -1.09
C PRO A 94 -26.23 4.51 -2.60
N VAL A 95 -25.23 3.81 -3.13
CA VAL A 95 -24.84 3.88 -4.55
C VAL A 95 -24.54 2.48 -5.07
N SER A 96 -24.77 2.27 -6.37
CA SER A 96 -24.45 1.03 -7.09
C SER A 96 -23.07 1.04 -7.75
N SER A 97 -22.42 2.20 -7.81
CA SER A 97 -21.10 2.40 -8.39
C SER A 97 -20.31 3.46 -7.59
N VAL A 98 -18.99 3.49 -7.76
CA VAL A 98 -18.11 4.41 -7.01
C VAL A 98 -18.48 5.87 -7.31
N PRO A 99 -18.74 6.72 -6.29
CA PRO A 99 -19.13 8.12 -6.49
C PRO A 99 -18.09 8.95 -7.26
N ALA A 100 -18.57 9.89 -8.08
CA ALA A 100 -17.72 10.78 -8.86
C ALA A 100 -16.73 11.59 -7.98
N ALA A 101 -17.18 12.08 -6.82
CA ALA A 101 -16.34 12.84 -5.90
C ALA A 101 -15.19 11.99 -5.31
N VAL A 102 -15.44 10.69 -5.06
CA VAL A 102 -14.42 9.72 -4.61
C VAL A 102 -13.38 9.51 -5.71
N ARG A 103 -13.81 9.25 -6.96
CA ARG A 103 -12.91 9.11 -8.12
C ARG A 103 -12.04 10.35 -8.33
N ALA A 104 -12.64 11.54 -8.22
CA ALA A 104 -11.93 12.81 -8.34
C ALA A 104 -10.90 13.01 -7.21
N ALA A 105 -11.28 12.73 -5.95
CA ALA A 105 -10.37 12.82 -4.82
C ALA A 105 -9.18 11.85 -4.95
N GLN A 106 -9.43 10.61 -5.38
CA GLN A 106 -8.38 9.61 -5.63
C GLN A 106 -7.47 9.98 -6.83
N ALA A 107 -7.98 10.68 -7.84
CA ALA A 107 -7.15 11.22 -8.90
C ALA A 107 -6.18 12.29 -8.38
N LEU A 108 -6.63 13.14 -7.45
CA LEU A 108 -5.80 14.16 -6.80
C LEU A 108 -4.73 13.55 -5.89
N THR A 109 -5.09 12.54 -5.06
CA THR A 109 -4.09 11.83 -4.25
C THR A 109 -3.06 11.12 -5.14
N GLY A 110 -3.51 10.58 -6.28
CA GLY A 110 -2.61 9.99 -7.27
C GLY A 110 -1.66 11.00 -7.90
N ALA A 111 -2.12 12.21 -8.20
CA ALA A 111 -1.29 13.30 -8.70
C ALA A 111 -0.22 13.75 -7.69
N LEU A 112 -0.55 13.75 -6.38
CA LEU A 112 0.45 13.95 -5.33
C LEU A 112 1.50 12.84 -5.35
N GLY A 113 1.08 11.58 -5.49
CA GLY A 113 1.99 10.44 -5.62
C GLY A 113 2.95 10.54 -6.80
N VAL A 114 2.51 11.12 -7.93
CA VAL A 114 3.38 11.43 -9.09
C VAL A 114 4.51 12.39 -8.71
N VAL A 115 4.20 13.46 -7.97
CA VAL A 115 5.21 14.41 -7.50
C VAL A 115 6.18 13.73 -6.54
N LEU A 116 5.67 12.94 -5.59
CA LEU A 116 6.48 12.23 -4.59
C LEU A 116 7.45 11.24 -5.25
N ALA A 117 6.99 10.48 -6.24
CA ALA A 117 7.85 9.58 -7.02
C ALA A 117 8.98 10.35 -7.73
N GLY A 118 8.66 11.49 -8.35
CA GLY A 118 9.67 12.38 -8.94
C GLY A 118 10.68 12.90 -7.90
N LEU A 119 10.23 13.30 -6.71
CA LEU A 119 11.12 13.78 -5.65
C LEU A 119 12.06 12.68 -5.13
N LEU A 120 11.57 11.45 -4.98
CA LEU A 120 12.39 10.30 -4.59
C LEU A 120 13.42 9.96 -5.68
N ALA A 121 13.00 9.84 -6.94
CA ALA A 121 13.93 9.58 -8.05
C ALA A 121 14.98 10.68 -8.22
N GLY A 122 14.60 11.94 -7.96
CA GLY A 122 15.50 13.08 -7.98
C GLY A 122 16.66 12.99 -6.99
N ARG A 123 16.49 12.25 -5.88
CA ARG A 123 17.59 12.02 -4.91
C ARG A 123 18.69 11.12 -5.48
N LEU A 124 18.36 10.24 -6.44
CA LEU A 124 19.30 9.35 -7.12
C LEU A 124 19.97 10.03 -8.31
N GLY A 125 19.18 10.51 -9.27
CA GLY A 125 19.68 10.95 -10.58
C GLY A 125 19.37 12.41 -10.91
N GLY A 126 19.04 13.24 -9.91
CA GLY A 126 18.79 14.66 -10.06
C GLY A 126 17.56 14.99 -10.93
N ARG A 127 17.61 16.14 -11.61
CA ARG A 127 16.47 16.70 -12.35
C ARG A 127 15.87 15.72 -13.37
N ARG A 128 16.69 15.01 -14.14
CA ARG A 128 16.22 14.09 -15.19
C ARG A 128 15.50 12.88 -14.61
N ALA A 129 16.05 12.30 -13.54
CA ALA A 129 15.42 11.18 -12.85
C ALA A 129 14.06 11.55 -12.28
N ALA A 130 13.96 12.75 -11.70
CA ALA A 130 12.71 13.27 -11.18
C ALA A 130 11.62 13.38 -12.26
N VAL A 131 11.98 13.89 -13.44
CA VAL A 131 11.04 14.02 -14.57
C VAL A 131 10.63 12.65 -15.11
N PHE A 132 11.58 11.75 -15.36
CA PHE A 132 11.27 10.43 -15.92
C PHE A 132 10.40 9.59 -14.97
N ALA A 133 10.70 9.59 -13.67
CA ALA A 133 9.87 8.89 -12.70
C ALA A 133 8.48 9.51 -12.61
N ALA A 134 8.37 10.85 -12.56
CA ALA A 134 7.06 11.50 -12.47
C ALA A 134 6.18 11.20 -13.69
N PHE A 135 6.70 11.34 -14.91
CA PHE A 135 5.93 11.00 -16.11
C PHE A 135 5.65 9.50 -16.21
N GLY A 136 6.59 8.64 -15.81
CA GLY A 136 6.37 7.19 -15.73
C GLY A 136 5.20 6.85 -14.79
N THR A 137 5.19 7.41 -13.57
CA THR A 137 4.12 7.21 -12.59
C THR A 137 2.78 7.81 -13.04
N ALA A 138 2.81 8.91 -13.81
CA ALA A 138 1.61 9.57 -14.31
C ALA A 138 0.81 8.69 -15.28
N VAL A 139 1.50 7.85 -16.06
CA VAL A 139 0.90 7.00 -17.11
C VAL A 139 0.97 5.50 -16.81
N TYR A 140 1.52 5.11 -15.67
CA TYR A 140 1.65 3.70 -15.31
C TYR A 140 0.27 3.07 -15.07
N PRO A 141 -0.19 2.13 -15.91
CA PRO A 141 -1.59 1.69 -15.94
C PRO A 141 -2.13 1.22 -14.57
N PRO A 142 -1.39 0.40 -13.79
CA PRO A 142 -1.84 -0.01 -12.46
C PRO A 142 -2.12 1.12 -11.47
N LEU A 143 -1.32 2.19 -11.50
CA LEU A 143 -1.53 3.36 -10.65
C LEU A 143 -2.58 4.32 -11.22
N VAL A 144 -2.98 4.16 -12.49
CA VAL A 144 -4.04 4.93 -13.13
C VAL A 144 -5.40 4.31 -12.82
N TRP A 145 -5.58 3.00 -13.02
CA TRP A 145 -6.91 2.40 -12.84
C TRP A 145 -7.35 2.26 -11.40
N ILE A 146 -6.42 2.25 -10.44
CA ILE A 146 -6.75 2.13 -9.02
C ILE A 146 -7.60 3.30 -8.52
N ALA A 147 -7.58 4.43 -9.23
CA ALA A 147 -8.43 5.59 -8.96
C ALA A 147 -9.91 5.38 -9.37
N GLY A 148 -10.21 4.35 -10.18
CA GLY A 148 -11.57 3.99 -10.59
C GLY A 148 -12.35 3.19 -9.54
N TYR A 149 -11.66 2.56 -8.59
CA TYR A 149 -12.23 1.74 -7.52
C TYR A 149 -12.22 2.48 -6.19
N ALA A 150 -13.18 2.27 -5.29
CA ALA A 150 -13.11 2.75 -3.92
C ALA A 150 -12.22 1.84 -3.05
N PHE A 151 -10.93 1.86 -3.35
CA PHE A 151 -9.91 0.99 -2.77
C PHE A 151 -8.88 1.79 -1.96
N SER A 152 -8.55 1.30 -0.77
CA SER A 152 -7.63 1.98 0.17
C SER A 152 -6.24 2.21 -0.44
N GLU A 153 -5.85 1.36 -1.38
CA GLU A 153 -4.62 1.47 -2.17
C GLU A 153 -4.44 2.85 -2.80
N ALA A 154 -5.51 3.47 -3.32
CA ALA A 154 -5.45 4.73 -4.05
C ALA A 154 -5.01 5.91 -3.17
N LEU A 155 -5.29 5.84 -1.86
CA LEU A 155 -4.80 6.77 -0.85
C LEU A 155 -3.49 6.29 -0.23
N PHE A 156 -3.34 4.97 -0.07
CA PHE A 156 -2.20 4.37 0.61
C PHE A 156 -0.87 4.55 -0.14
N TRP A 157 -0.84 4.36 -1.46
CA TRP A 157 0.41 4.43 -2.23
C TRP A 157 1.11 5.81 -2.14
N PRO A 158 0.44 6.98 -2.32
CA PRO A 158 1.11 8.27 -2.15
C PRO A 158 1.50 8.52 -0.68
N MET A 159 0.69 8.06 0.29
CA MET A 159 1.03 8.17 1.71
C MET A 159 2.30 7.39 2.04
N GLY A 160 2.44 6.16 1.53
CA GLY A 160 3.65 5.35 1.70
C GLY A 160 4.89 6.05 1.14
N LEU A 161 4.80 6.61 -0.08
CA LEU A 161 5.91 7.38 -0.66
C LEU A 161 6.24 8.64 0.15
N ALA A 162 5.23 9.32 0.70
CA ALA A 162 5.43 10.47 1.57
C ALA A 162 6.11 10.07 2.89
N VAL A 163 5.73 8.93 3.50
CA VAL A 163 6.41 8.37 4.68
C VAL A 163 7.88 8.07 4.34
N ALA A 164 8.14 7.37 3.24
CA ALA A 164 9.50 7.08 2.79
C ALA A 164 10.34 8.37 2.61
N LEU A 165 9.77 9.37 1.95
CA LEU A 165 10.44 10.65 1.71
C LEU A 165 10.69 11.43 3.02
N LEU A 166 9.71 11.49 3.92
CA LEU A 166 9.85 12.19 5.21
C LEU A 166 10.86 11.48 6.11
N PHE A 167 10.89 10.15 6.09
CA PHE A 167 11.88 9.35 6.81
C PHE A 167 13.29 9.70 6.35
N ASP A 168 13.54 9.71 5.03
CA ASP A 168 14.83 10.14 4.47
C ASP A 168 15.18 11.57 4.89
N ARG A 169 14.21 12.49 4.90
CA ARG A 169 14.44 13.89 5.30
C ARG A 169 14.69 14.08 6.79
N ALA A 170 14.19 13.18 7.64
CA ALA A 170 14.50 13.14 9.06
C ALA A 170 15.92 12.59 9.31
N LEU A 171 16.43 11.73 8.44
CA LEU A 171 17.82 11.27 8.48
C LEU A 171 18.80 12.35 8.03
N ASP A 172 18.45 13.12 7.00
CA ASP A 172 19.33 14.13 6.39
C ASP A 172 19.61 15.34 7.32
N ALA A 173 18.85 15.57 8.39
CA ALA A 173 18.93 16.78 9.22
C ALA A 173 19.47 16.54 10.64
N PRO A 174 20.27 17.46 11.20
CA PRO A 174 20.70 17.40 12.60
C PRO A 174 19.52 17.64 13.56
N HIS A 175 18.61 18.56 13.26
CA HIS A 175 17.40 18.85 14.04
C HIS A 175 16.16 18.27 13.36
N ALA A 176 15.91 16.98 13.59
CA ALA A 176 14.93 16.22 12.84
C ALA A 176 13.60 15.98 13.58
N ALA A 177 13.41 16.50 14.80
CA ALA A 177 12.24 16.19 15.63
C ALA A 177 10.91 16.50 14.91
N GLY A 178 10.73 17.69 14.33
CA GLY A 178 9.49 18.02 13.60
C GLY A 178 9.25 17.12 12.39
N ARG A 179 10.30 16.74 11.65
CA ARG A 179 10.19 15.81 10.51
C ARG A 179 9.90 14.38 10.94
N ALA A 180 10.51 13.95 12.05
CA ALA A 180 10.27 12.65 12.66
C ALA A 180 8.83 12.56 13.18
N ALA A 181 8.32 13.62 13.83
CA ALA A 181 6.95 13.70 14.31
C ALA A 181 5.97 13.66 13.14
N LEU A 182 6.19 14.46 12.09
CA LEU A 182 5.36 14.44 10.88
C LEU A 182 5.40 13.07 10.18
N CYS A 183 6.58 12.45 10.09
CA CYS A 183 6.74 11.10 9.55
C CYS A 183 5.98 10.06 10.38
N GLY A 184 6.09 10.12 11.71
CA GLY A 184 5.40 9.23 12.64
C GLY A 184 3.89 9.39 12.60
N ALA A 185 3.40 10.63 12.59
CA ALA A 185 1.97 10.92 12.47
C ALA A 185 1.41 10.43 11.13
N LEU A 186 2.12 10.66 10.03
CA LEU A 186 1.72 10.17 8.70
C LEU A 186 1.78 8.65 8.59
N LEU A 187 2.79 8.02 9.22
CA LEU A 187 2.89 6.56 9.34
C LEU A 187 1.69 6.01 10.11
N GLY A 188 1.34 6.61 11.25
CA GLY A 188 0.17 6.23 12.02
C GLY A 188 -1.13 6.38 11.24
N ALA A 189 -1.31 7.50 10.52
CA ALA A 189 -2.46 7.71 9.64
C ALA A 189 -2.49 6.67 8.50
N GLY A 190 -1.32 6.32 7.94
CA GLY A 190 -1.19 5.28 6.93
C GLY A 190 -1.55 3.89 7.45
N ILE A 191 -1.20 3.57 8.70
CA ILE A 191 -1.62 2.33 9.38
C ILE A 191 -3.15 2.31 9.56
N LEU A 192 -3.78 3.44 9.89
CA LEU A 192 -5.24 3.54 9.98
C LEU A 192 -5.94 3.46 8.60
N VAL A 193 -5.25 3.77 7.50
CA VAL A 193 -5.76 3.54 6.13
C VAL A 193 -5.56 2.08 5.71
N ARG A 194 -4.39 1.51 6.05
CA ARG A 194 -4.01 0.14 5.68
C ARG A 194 -3.07 -0.44 6.75
N PRO A 195 -3.56 -1.34 7.62
CA PRO A 195 -2.82 -1.82 8.80
C PRO A 195 -1.48 -2.46 8.47
N ALA A 196 -1.35 -3.05 7.28
CA ALA A 196 -0.13 -3.66 6.76
C ALA A 196 1.12 -2.74 6.81
N LEU A 197 0.94 -1.41 6.80
CA LEU A 197 2.04 -0.46 6.96
C LEU A 197 2.74 -0.56 8.32
N VAL A 198 2.13 -1.21 9.31
CA VAL A 198 2.74 -1.42 10.63
C VAL A 198 4.09 -2.13 10.53
N LEU A 199 4.32 -2.98 9.52
CA LEU A 199 5.61 -3.65 9.30
C LEU A 199 6.74 -2.70 8.92
N PHE A 200 6.45 -1.45 8.54
CA PHE A 200 7.46 -0.40 8.40
C PHE A 200 8.05 -0.02 9.78
N VAL A 201 7.25 -0.06 10.85
CA VAL A 201 7.65 0.37 12.21
C VAL A 201 8.84 -0.41 12.74
N PRO A 202 8.84 -1.76 12.82
CA PRO A 202 9.99 -2.51 13.34
C PRO A 202 11.22 -2.35 12.44
N LEU A 203 11.06 -2.30 11.12
CA LEU A 203 12.17 -2.10 10.19
C LEU A 203 12.83 -0.72 10.39
N ALA A 204 12.02 0.33 10.47
CA ALA A 204 12.48 1.69 10.75
C ALA A 204 13.11 1.79 12.15
N ALA A 205 12.54 1.11 13.15
CA ALA A 205 13.08 1.08 14.49
C ALA A 205 14.47 0.44 14.52
N LEU A 206 14.60 -0.79 14.00
CA LEU A 206 15.87 -1.50 13.91
C LEU A 206 16.92 -0.67 13.14
N PHE A 207 16.53 -0.03 12.04
CA PHE A 207 17.42 0.84 11.27
C PHE A 207 17.89 2.06 12.08
N LEU A 208 16.99 2.76 12.76
CA LEU A 208 17.33 3.94 13.56
C LEU A 208 18.16 3.58 14.79
N LEU A 209 17.90 2.44 15.42
CA LEU A 209 18.70 1.86 16.50
C LEU A 209 20.14 1.59 16.01
N TRP A 210 20.28 0.91 14.87
CA TRP A 210 21.57 0.62 14.26
C TRP A 210 22.35 1.90 13.91
N ARG A 211 21.66 2.94 13.41
CA ARG A 211 22.24 4.26 13.14
C ARG A 211 22.44 5.13 14.40
N ARG A 212 22.07 4.63 15.58
CA ARG A 212 22.09 5.34 16.87
C ARG A 212 21.33 6.69 16.84
N ARG A 213 20.24 6.75 16.08
CA ARG A 213 19.36 7.93 15.92
C ARG A 213 18.17 7.88 16.88
N TRP A 214 18.46 7.63 18.16
CA TRP A 214 17.45 7.47 19.22
C TRP A 214 16.43 8.62 19.33
N PRO A 215 16.82 9.90 19.23
CA PRO A 215 15.84 10.99 19.30
C PRO A 215 14.81 10.94 18.16
N VAL A 216 15.25 10.59 16.95
CA VAL A 216 14.35 10.43 15.78
C VAL A 216 13.41 9.25 16.00
N LEU A 217 13.94 8.15 16.53
CA LEU A 217 13.15 6.96 16.84
C LEU A 217 12.04 7.25 17.84
N VAL A 218 12.38 7.84 18.99
CA VAL A 218 11.41 8.14 20.05
C VAL A 218 10.31 9.06 19.54
N VAL A 219 10.67 10.15 18.85
CA VAL A 219 9.69 11.11 18.33
C VAL A 219 8.79 10.49 17.26
N LEU A 220 9.36 9.69 16.34
CA LEU A 220 8.61 8.98 15.32
C LEU A 220 7.61 7.99 15.94
N LEU A 221 8.06 7.16 16.87
CA LEU A 221 7.21 6.17 17.53
C LEU A 221 6.13 6.84 18.39
N ALA A 222 6.47 7.88 19.14
CA ALA A 222 5.52 8.62 19.94
C ALA A 222 4.42 9.26 19.07
N ALA A 223 4.79 9.90 17.96
CA ALA A 223 3.81 10.48 17.04
C ALA A 223 2.95 9.42 16.34
N CYS A 224 3.54 8.28 15.96
CA CYS A 224 2.79 7.16 15.39
C CYS A 224 1.79 6.57 16.39
N ALA A 225 2.24 6.34 17.62
CA ALA A 225 1.40 5.83 18.71
C ALA A 225 0.28 6.81 19.09
N ALA A 226 0.55 8.12 19.06
CA ALA A 226 -0.48 9.14 19.32
C ALA A 226 -1.61 9.15 18.28
N VAL A 227 -1.33 8.74 17.04
CA VAL A 227 -2.35 8.64 15.98
C VAL A 227 -3.09 7.30 16.01
N VAL A 228 -2.36 6.18 16.16
CA VAL A 228 -2.97 4.84 16.14
C VAL A 228 -3.65 4.48 17.46
N GLY A 229 -3.06 4.92 18.58
CA GLY A 229 -3.45 4.58 19.94
C GLY A 229 -4.93 4.84 20.24
N PRO A 230 -5.50 6.04 19.97
CA PRO A 230 -6.91 6.31 20.25
C PRO A 230 -7.87 5.31 19.61
N TRP A 231 -7.59 4.90 18.37
CA TRP A 231 -8.42 3.94 17.66
C TRP A 231 -8.28 2.53 18.23
N THR A 232 -7.05 2.10 18.54
CA THR A 232 -6.80 0.80 19.19
C THR A 232 -7.45 0.73 20.58
N ILE A 233 -7.42 1.84 21.34
CA ILE A 233 -8.08 1.94 22.65
C ILE A 233 -9.60 1.85 22.48
N ARG A 234 -10.19 2.57 21.49
CA ARG A 234 -11.61 2.46 21.16
C ARG A 234 -12.00 1.02 20.83
N ASN A 235 -11.18 0.33 20.03
CA ASN A 235 -11.42 -1.06 19.69
C ASN A 235 -11.34 -1.98 20.92
N TYR A 236 -10.40 -1.74 21.83
CA TYR A 236 -10.30 -2.51 23.08
C TYR A 236 -11.58 -2.45 23.90
N PHE A 237 -12.14 -1.26 24.09
CA PHE A 237 -13.40 -1.09 24.83
C PHE A 237 -14.64 -1.52 24.05
N HIS A 238 -14.59 -1.55 22.72
CA HIS A 238 -15.73 -1.95 21.90
C HIS A 238 -15.87 -3.47 21.78
N TYR A 239 -14.73 -4.18 21.67
CA TYR A 239 -14.70 -5.63 21.48
C TYR A 239 -14.34 -6.40 22.76
N ASP A 240 -14.10 -5.71 23.88
CA ASP A 240 -13.59 -6.28 25.15
C ASP A 240 -12.30 -7.11 25.00
N ARG A 241 -11.50 -6.78 23.97
CA ARG A 241 -10.24 -7.46 23.65
C ARG A 241 -9.36 -6.58 22.78
N LEU A 242 -8.06 -6.89 22.76
CA LEU A 242 -7.11 -6.15 21.93
C LEU A 242 -7.32 -6.45 20.44
N VAL A 243 -7.97 -5.52 19.74
CA VAL A 243 -8.06 -5.49 18.27
C VAL A 243 -7.21 -4.34 17.74
N PHE A 244 -6.07 -4.68 17.14
CA PHE A 244 -5.17 -3.69 16.56
C PHE A 244 -5.70 -3.19 15.22
N VAL A 245 -6.36 -2.03 15.24
CA VAL A 245 -6.91 -1.29 14.09
C VAL A 245 -8.07 -1.99 13.36
N ALA A 246 -7.93 -3.23 12.93
CA ALA A 246 -8.83 -3.99 12.08
C ALA A 246 -8.83 -5.48 12.46
N THR A 247 -9.83 -6.26 12.05
CA THR A 247 -10.02 -7.69 12.40
C THR A 247 -9.88 -8.64 11.20
N GLU A 248 -9.11 -8.24 10.19
CA GLU A 248 -8.88 -9.03 8.96
C GLU A 248 -7.53 -9.76 8.98
N GLY A 249 -6.74 -9.61 10.05
CA GLY A 249 -5.37 -10.14 10.14
C GLY A 249 -5.35 -11.67 10.24
N GLY A 250 -6.19 -12.25 11.10
CA GLY A 250 -6.27 -13.70 11.30
C GLY A 250 -6.62 -14.46 10.02
N VAL A 251 -7.75 -14.10 9.41
CA VAL A 251 -8.23 -14.75 8.16
C VAL A 251 -7.25 -14.58 7.00
N THR A 252 -6.60 -13.42 6.89
CA THR A 252 -5.60 -13.15 5.84
C THR A 252 -4.35 -14.00 6.09
N PHE A 253 -3.89 -14.12 7.34
CA PHE A 253 -2.74 -14.94 7.71
C PHE A 253 -3.03 -16.42 7.42
N TRP A 254 -4.21 -16.89 7.78
CA TRP A 254 -4.66 -18.25 7.52
C TRP A 254 -4.75 -18.56 6.03
N THR A 255 -5.35 -17.67 5.24
CA THR A 255 -5.44 -17.80 3.77
C THR A 255 -4.06 -17.96 3.14
N GLY A 256 -3.10 -17.15 3.57
CA GLY A 256 -1.74 -17.16 3.05
C GLY A 256 -0.88 -18.33 3.55
N ASN A 257 -1.26 -18.95 4.67
CA ASN A 257 -0.53 -20.06 5.29
C ASN A 257 -1.42 -21.30 5.45
N HIS A 258 -2.18 -21.61 4.40
CA HIS A 258 -3.07 -22.76 4.32
C HIS A 258 -2.44 -23.89 3.51
N PRO A 259 -2.70 -25.18 3.79
CA PRO A 259 -2.25 -26.30 2.96
C PRO A 259 -2.66 -26.21 1.49
N LEU A 260 -3.77 -25.53 1.19
CA LEU A 260 -4.26 -25.30 -0.17
C LEU A 260 -3.74 -23.99 -0.81
N ALA A 261 -2.87 -23.25 -0.13
CA ALA A 261 -2.27 -22.04 -0.65
C ALA A 261 -1.26 -22.37 -1.75
N THR A 262 -1.39 -21.69 -2.89
CA THR A 262 -0.53 -21.89 -4.06
C THR A 262 0.67 -20.95 -4.07
N GLY A 263 0.66 -19.94 -3.19
CA GLY A 263 1.67 -18.89 -3.10
C GLY A 263 1.26 -17.55 -3.73
N ASP A 264 0.03 -17.41 -4.26
CA ASP A 264 -0.54 -16.14 -4.74
C ASP A 264 -2.06 -16.14 -4.64
N GLY A 265 -2.61 -14.94 -4.37
CA GLY A 265 -4.05 -14.69 -4.41
C GLY A 265 -4.78 -14.92 -3.10
N ASP A 266 -5.94 -14.28 -2.99
CA ASP A 266 -6.87 -14.41 -1.89
C ASP A 266 -7.89 -15.56 -2.13
N MET A 267 -8.92 -15.64 -1.30
CA MET A 267 -10.01 -16.60 -1.46
C MET A 267 -10.83 -16.40 -2.74
N ALA A 268 -10.81 -15.22 -3.37
CA ALA A 268 -11.46 -15.01 -4.66
C ALA A 268 -10.67 -15.69 -5.79
N ALA A 269 -9.33 -15.71 -5.67
CA ALA A 269 -8.44 -16.43 -6.59
C ALA A 269 -8.33 -17.94 -6.28
N ASN A 270 -8.76 -18.38 -5.10
CA ASN A 270 -8.69 -19.79 -4.67
C ASN A 270 -10.03 -20.28 -4.06
N PRO A 271 -10.94 -20.83 -4.88
CA PRO A 271 -12.24 -21.33 -4.43
C PRO A 271 -12.15 -22.46 -3.40
N ALA A 272 -11.08 -23.25 -3.39
CA ALA A 272 -10.91 -24.36 -2.45
C ALA A 272 -10.68 -23.83 -1.02
N ILE A 273 -9.81 -22.83 -0.86
CA ILE A 273 -9.63 -22.15 0.43
C ILE A 273 -10.92 -21.46 0.87
N LYS A 274 -11.66 -20.84 -0.06
CA LYS A 274 -12.95 -20.21 0.26
C LYS A 274 -13.95 -21.21 0.86
N LEU A 275 -14.02 -22.42 0.31
CA LEU A 275 -14.88 -23.48 0.82
C LEU A 275 -14.43 -23.97 2.21
N ASP A 276 -13.13 -24.14 2.42
CA ASP A 276 -12.61 -24.52 3.75
C ASP A 276 -12.82 -23.43 4.80
N ASN A 277 -12.73 -22.15 4.41
CA ASN A 277 -13.07 -21.04 5.28
C ASN A 277 -14.55 -21.09 5.72
N GLN A 278 -15.46 -21.40 4.78
CA GLN A 278 -16.88 -21.57 5.09
C GLN A 278 -17.12 -22.74 6.05
N ARG A 279 -16.42 -23.87 5.86
CA ARG A 279 -16.48 -25.02 6.76
C ARG A 279 -15.96 -24.68 8.15
N LEU A 280 -14.85 -23.95 8.22
CA LEU A 280 -14.27 -23.51 9.49
C LEU A 280 -15.25 -22.62 10.24
N ARG A 281 -15.83 -21.60 9.58
CA ARG A 281 -16.87 -20.75 10.19
C ARG A 281 -18.09 -21.56 10.65
N ALA A 282 -18.55 -22.51 9.84
CA ALA A 282 -19.68 -23.36 10.21
C ALA A 282 -19.41 -24.26 11.44
N ALA A 283 -18.14 -24.55 11.74
CA ALA A 283 -17.74 -25.26 12.96
C ALA A 283 -17.74 -24.37 14.21
N TYR A 284 -17.80 -23.05 14.04
CA TYR A 284 -17.84 -22.05 15.11
C TYR A 284 -18.99 -21.04 14.86
N PRO A 285 -20.25 -21.49 14.79
CA PRO A 285 -21.38 -20.64 14.39
C PRO A 285 -21.68 -19.51 15.40
N ASP A 286 -21.23 -19.67 16.64
CA ASP A 286 -21.48 -18.71 17.73
C ASP A 286 -20.39 -17.63 17.83
N LEU A 287 -19.31 -17.72 17.05
CA LEU A 287 -18.19 -16.77 17.13
C LEU A 287 -18.30 -15.65 16.09
N GLY A 288 -18.17 -14.41 16.55
CA GLY A 288 -18.01 -13.24 15.68
C GLY A 288 -16.68 -13.25 14.90
N GLU A 289 -16.53 -12.34 13.93
CA GLU A 289 -15.32 -12.26 13.08
C GLU A 289 -14.04 -12.01 13.91
N GLU A 290 -14.11 -11.11 14.88
CA GLU A 290 -13.04 -10.83 15.84
C GLU A 290 -12.70 -12.06 16.70
N GLU A 291 -13.71 -12.83 17.12
CA GLU A 291 -13.58 -14.06 17.92
C GLU A 291 -12.98 -15.22 17.12
N LEU A 292 -13.14 -15.21 15.81
CA LEU A 292 -12.53 -16.17 14.90
C LEU A 292 -11.04 -15.88 14.63
N GLU A 293 -10.53 -14.66 14.80
CA GLU A 293 -9.12 -14.35 14.54
C GLU A 293 -8.12 -15.30 15.22
N PRO A 294 -8.23 -15.61 16.54
CA PRO A 294 -7.33 -16.55 17.21
C PRO A 294 -7.47 -17.98 16.67
N VAL A 295 -8.65 -18.37 16.18
CA VAL A 295 -8.88 -19.67 15.55
C VAL A 295 -8.09 -19.76 14.25
N TYR A 296 -8.19 -18.74 13.38
CA TYR A 296 -7.42 -18.67 12.14
C TYR A 296 -5.91 -18.73 12.39
N TYR A 297 -5.39 -17.95 13.33
CA TYR A 297 -3.98 -17.98 13.69
C TYR A 297 -3.55 -19.36 14.20
N ARG A 298 -4.36 -19.98 15.07
CA ARG A 298 -4.05 -21.30 15.64
C ARG A 298 -3.98 -22.38 14.56
N GLU A 299 -4.96 -22.43 13.65
CA GLU A 299 -4.99 -23.43 12.58
C GLU A 299 -3.80 -23.25 11.61
N ALA A 300 -3.51 -22.00 11.23
CA ALA A 300 -2.36 -21.70 10.36
C ALA A 300 -1.03 -22.06 11.03
N LEU A 301 -0.82 -21.66 12.28
CA LEU A 301 0.40 -21.96 13.02
C LEU A 301 0.57 -23.46 13.27
N ARG A 302 -0.52 -24.17 13.58
CA ARG A 302 -0.49 -25.64 13.71
C ARG A 302 0.03 -26.27 12.42
N TRP A 303 -0.52 -25.88 11.27
CA TRP A 303 -0.08 -26.40 9.99
C TRP A 303 1.40 -26.10 9.70
N ILE A 304 1.86 -24.87 9.96
CA ILE A 304 3.27 -24.48 9.79
C ILE A 304 4.20 -25.36 10.64
N VAL A 305 3.83 -25.62 11.89
CA VAL A 305 4.64 -26.44 12.82
C VAL A 305 4.64 -27.92 12.40
N GLU A 306 3.52 -28.43 11.93
CA GLU A 306 3.39 -29.82 11.46
C GLU A 306 4.06 -30.05 10.09
N HIS A 307 4.13 -29.02 9.23
CA HIS A 307 4.60 -29.10 7.84
C HIS A 307 5.65 -28.01 7.50
N PRO A 308 6.78 -27.93 8.23
CA PRO A 308 7.72 -26.81 8.09
C PRO A 308 8.39 -26.74 6.71
N VAL A 309 8.62 -27.90 6.05
CA VAL A 309 9.20 -27.94 4.70
C VAL A 309 8.21 -27.41 3.66
N ASP A 310 6.94 -27.83 3.74
CA ASP A 310 5.90 -27.33 2.83
C ASP A 310 5.67 -25.83 3.02
N TRP A 311 5.72 -25.34 4.26
CA TRP A 311 5.67 -23.92 4.54
C TRP A 311 6.86 -23.16 3.93
N ILE A 312 8.11 -23.65 4.05
CA ILE A 312 9.27 -23.03 3.38
C ILE A 312 9.08 -23.00 1.86
N VAL A 313 8.60 -24.10 1.26
CA VAL A 313 8.30 -24.14 -0.18
C VAL A 313 7.22 -23.11 -0.54
N LEU A 314 6.19 -22.97 0.30
CA LEU A 314 5.15 -21.96 0.12
C LEU A 314 5.71 -20.54 0.21
N GLU A 315 6.58 -20.23 1.16
CA GLU A 315 7.24 -18.91 1.27
C GLU A 315 8.11 -18.60 0.03
N LEU A 316 8.81 -19.60 -0.51
CA LEU A 316 9.56 -19.44 -1.76
C LEU A 316 8.62 -19.17 -2.95
N ARG A 317 7.45 -19.82 -3.00
CA ARG A 317 6.42 -19.53 -4.01
C ARG A 317 5.85 -18.13 -3.85
N LYS A 318 5.57 -17.67 -2.62
CA LYS A 318 5.14 -16.30 -2.33
C LYS A 318 6.18 -15.29 -2.81
N ALA A 319 7.45 -15.51 -2.49
CA ALA A 319 8.54 -14.65 -2.96
C ALA A 319 8.63 -14.62 -4.50
N PHE A 320 8.43 -15.76 -5.16
CA PHE A 320 8.39 -15.84 -6.62
C PHE A 320 7.21 -15.05 -7.20
N TYR A 321 5.97 -15.30 -6.76
CA TYR A 321 4.78 -14.64 -7.29
C TYR A 321 4.66 -13.16 -6.92
N LEU A 322 5.34 -12.73 -5.85
CA LEU A 322 5.50 -11.31 -5.56
C LEU A 322 6.22 -10.57 -6.69
N ILE A 323 7.12 -11.23 -7.43
CA ILE A 323 7.88 -10.61 -8.52
C ILE A 323 7.37 -11.06 -9.89
N VAL A 324 6.89 -12.28 -10.04
CA VAL A 324 6.47 -12.84 -11.33
C VAL A 324 4.97 -12.71 -11.53
N PRO A 325 4.52 -11.99 -12.59
CA PRO A 325 3.10 -11.68 -12.78
C PRO A 325 2.36 -12.83 -13.49
N ALA A 326 2.36 -14.03 -12.88
CA ALA A 326 1.84 -15.26 -13.48
C ALA A 326 0.99 -16.12 -12.52
N GLY A 327 0.51 -15.53 -11.42
CA GLY A 327 -0.28 -16.23 -10.40
C GLY A 327 -1.79 -16.25 -10.67
N PRO A 328 -2.57 -17.04 -9.89
CA PRO A 328 -4.03 -17.11 -9.99
C PRO A 328 -4.75 -15.77 -9.86
N SER A 329 -4.17 -14.79 -9.17
CA SER A 329 -4.77 -13.45 -9.06
C SER A 329 -4.94 -12.75 -10.42
N TYR A 330 -4.08 -13.05 -11.39
CA TYR A 330 -4.11 -12.46 -12.73
C TYR A 330 -5.19 -13.06 -13.64
N THR A 331 -5.71 -14.26 -13.32
CA THR A 331 -6.69 -14.96 -14.18
C THR A 331 -8.13 -14.50 -13.93
N LEU A 332 -8.36 -13.73 -12.86
CA LEU A 332 -9.66 -13.15 -12.51
C LEU A 332 -10.05 -11.95 -13.37
N HIS A 333 -9.12 -11.42 -14.16
CA HIS A 333 -9.29 -10.16 -14.88
C HIS A 333 -9.41 -10.36 -16.39
N SER A 334 -9.95 -9.34 -17.07
CA SER A 334 -10.06 -9.36 -18.53
C SER A 334 -8.69 -9.51 -19.21
N PRO A 335 -8.59 -10.14 -20.40
CA PRO A 335 -7.32 -10.28 -21.11
C PRO A 335 -6.62 -8.94 -21.39
N ARG A 336 -7.39 -7.86 -21.58
CA ARG A 336 -6.88 -6.50 -21.77
C ARG A 336 -6.21 -5.96 -20.52
N TYR A 337 -6.84 -6.15 -19.36
CA TYR A 337 -6.26 -5.80 -18.06
C TYR A 337 -4.96 -6.56 -17.85
N LEU A 338 -4.99 -7.88 -18.05
CA LEU A 338 -3.83 -8.75 -17.90
C LEU A 338 -2.64 -8.26 -18.76
N ALA A 339 -2.88 -8.04 -20.05
CA ALA A 339 -1.84 -7.57 -20.97
C ALA A 339 -1.28 -6.20 -20.54
N ALA A 340 -2.13 -5.25 -20.17
CA ALA A 340 -1.70 -3.94 -19.72
C ALA A 340 -0.89 -4.01 -18.41
N SER A 341 -1.34 -4.81 -17.43
CA SER A 341 -0.66 -5.05 -16.15
C SER A 341 0.72 -5.67 -16.38
N VAL A 342 0.77 -6.79 -17.10
CA VAL A 342 1.99 -7.58 -17.29
C VAL A 342 3.00 -6.81 -18.13
N LEU A 343 2.61 -6.25 -19.27
CA LEU A 343 3.54 -5.53 -20.15
C LEU A 343 4.11 -4.28 -19.47
N SER A 344 3.25 -3.49 -18.81
CA SER A 344 3.71 -2.30 -18.09
C SER A 344 4.63 -2.68 -16.93
N TYR A 345 4.26 -3.71 -16.17
CA TYR A 345 5.06 -4.18 -15.05
C TYR A 345 6.42 -4.73 -15.47
N LEU A 346 6.47 -5.63 -16.46
CA LEU A 346 7.75 -6.19 -16.96
C LEU A 346 8.66 -5.08 -17.51
N THR A 347 8.09 -4.06 -18.13
CA THR A 347 8.84 -2.88 -18.60
C THR A 347 9.48 -2.14 -17.42
N VAL A 348 8.71 -1.82 -16.38
CA VAL A 348 9.27 -1.10 -15.21
C VAL A 348 10.17 -1.99 -14.35
N LEU A 349 9.97 -3.31 -14.35
CA LEU A 349 10.85 -4.27 -13.70
C LEU A 349 12.22 -4.28 -14.37
N ALA A 350 12.27 -4.40 -15.70
CA ALA A 350 13.51 -4.37 -16.47
C ALA A 350 14.25 -3.02 -16.33
N LEU A 351 13.52 -1.90 -16.50
CA LEU A 351 14.11 -0.57 -16.37
C LEU A 351 14.49 -0.24 -14.91
N GLY A 352 13.72 -0.71 -13.94
CA GLY A 352 14.00 -0.58 -12.51
C GLY A 352 15.25 -1.33 -12.11
N GLY A 353 15.42 -2.57 -12.60
CA GLY A 353 16.66 -3.35 -12.45
C GLY A 353 17.87 -2.64 -13.05
N LEU A 354 17.73 -2.04 -14.23
CA LEU A 354 18.77 -1.20 -14.83
C LEU A 354 19.09 0.02 -13.94
N GLY A 355 18.08 0.62 -13.33
CA GLY A 355 18.21 1.67 -12.32
C GLY A 355 19.02 1.25 -11.10
N ILE A 356 18.74 0.07 -10.54
CA ILE A 356 19.50 -0.51 -9.43
C ILE A 356 20.98 -0.65 -9.81
N VAL A 357 21.28 -1.24 -10.98
CA VAL A 357 22.65 -1.46 -11.44
C VAL A 357 23.40 -0.13 -11.63
N ARG A 358 22.78 0.84 -12.31
CA ARG A 358 23.43 2.12 -12.64
C ARG A 358 23.55 3.07 -11.47
N CYS A 359 22.58 3.06 -10.56
CA CYS A 359 22.56 3.93 -9.38
C CYS A 359 23.02 3.23 -8.10
N ARG A 360 23.66 2.04 -8.19
CA ARG A 360 24.07 1.20 -7.05
C ARG A 360 24.82 1.97 -5.94
N ARG A 361 25.64 2.96 -6.31
CA ARG A 361 26.42 3.78 -5.37
C ARG A 361 25.58 4.80 -4.60
N ASP A 362 24.42 5.17 -5.12
CA ASP A 362 23.54 6.19 -4.57
C ASP A 362 22.24 5.62 -3.98
N LEU A 363 21.98 4.30 -4.09
CA LEU A 363 20.79 3.64 -3.53
C LEU A 363 20.63 3.85 -2.02
N GLY A 364 21.73 4.06 -1.30
CA GLY A 364 21.73 4.38 0.13
C GLY A 364 21.05 5.71 0.48
N ARG A 365 20.66 6.54 -0.50
CA ARG A 365 19.93 7.80 -0.31
C ARG A 365 18.41 7.62 -0.17
N LEU A 366 17.91 6.41 -0.42
CA LEU A 366 16.49 6.04 -0.41
C LEU A 366 16.18 5.03 0.71
N GLN A 367 16.67 5.28 1.93
CA GLN A 367 16.50 4.35 3.05
C GLN A 367 15.01 4.13 3.35
N GLY A 368 14.23 5.21 3.39
CA GLY A 368 12.79 5.14 3.59
C GLY A 368 12.08 4.31 2.51
N LEU A 369 12.51 4.39 1.25
CA LEU A 369 11.92 3.57 0.17
C LEU A 369 12.25 2.09 0.36
N TRP A 370 13.49 1.75 0.74
CA TRP A 370 13.86 0.36 0.98
C TRP A 370 13.16 -0.25 2.19
N LEU A 371 12.96 0.53 3.25
CA LEU A 371 12.16 0.09 4.40
C LEU A 371 10.70 -0.11 4.01
N LEU A 372 10.15 0.74 3.14
CA LEU A 372 8.79 0.58 2.62
C LEU A 372 8.66 -0.67 1.75
N VAL A 373 9.57 -0.88 0.79
CA VAL A 373 9.62 -2.10 -0.04
C VAL A 373 9.81 -3.33 0.84
N GLY A 374 10.74 -3.30 1.80
CA GLY A 374 10.96 -4.37 2.77
C GLY A 374 9.71 -4.68 3.58
N SER A 375 8.97 -3.67 4.03
CA SER A 375 7.69 -3.88 4.73
C SER A 375 6.66 -4.56 3.84
N SER A 376 6.56 -4.18 2.56
CA SER A 376 5.66 -4.82 1.60
C SER A 376 6.03 -6.27 1.30
N VAL A 377 7.34 -6.59 1.26
CA VAL A 377 7.82 -7.96 1.11
C VAL A 377 7.44 -8.78 2.35
N LEU A 378 7.64 -8.25 3.55
CA LEU A 378 7.22 -8.92 4.78
C LEU A 378 5.71 -9.14 4.83
N VAL A 379 4.90 -8.17 4.39
CA VAL A 379 3.44 -8.34 4.27
C VAL A 379 3.13 -9.53 3.35
N ALA A 380 3.74 -9.58 2.18
CA ALA A 380 3.49 -10.64 1.21
C ALA A 380 3.89 -12.04 1.72
N LEU A 381 4.96 -12.13 2.50
CA LEU A 381 5.43 -13.39 3.11
C LEU A 381 4.55 -13.81 4.29
N VAL A 382 4.31 -12.91 5.25
CA VAL A 382 3.47 -13.18 6.43
C VAL A 382 2.04 -13.54 6.02
N PHE A 383 1.50 -12.86 5.02
CA PHE A 383 0.16 -13.09 4.49
C PHE A 383 0.27 -13.83 3.15
N PHE A 384 -0.05 -13.15 2.05
CA PHE A 384 0.13 -13.66 0.70
C PHE A 384 0.41 -12.49 -0.26
N PRO A 385 1.14 -12.72 -1.36
CA PRO A 385 1.22 -11.76 -2.44
C PRO A 385 -0.09 -11.80 -3.24
N GLN A 386 -0.44 -10.64 -3.77
CA GLN A 386 -1.46 -10.47 -4.79
C GLN A 386 -1.04 -9.25 -5.61
N GLU A 387 -1.39 -9.22 -6.90
CA GLU A 387 -1.10 -8.06 -7.75
C GLU A 387 -1.52 -6.73 -7.11
N ARG A 388 -2.69 -6.70 -6.49
CA ARG A 388 -3.27 -5.55 -5.80
C ARG A 388 -2.43 -5.05 -4.62
N PHE A 389 -1.68 -5.94 -3.95
CA PHE A 389 -0.82 -5.59 -2.81
C PHE A 389 0.59 -5.16 -3.25
N ARG A 390 1.01 -5.57 -4.45
CA ARG A 390 2.28 -5.17 -5.07
C ARG A 390 2.22 -3.73 -5.60
N ILE A 391 1.12 -3.38 -6.28
CA ILE A 391 0.89 -2.10 -6.96
C ILE A 391 1.17 -0.86 -6.08
N PRO A 392 0.78 -0.80 -4.80
CA PRO A 392 0.93 0.43 -4.01
C PRO A 392 2.37 0.75 -3.57
N ILE A 393 3.29 -0.22 -3.59
CA ILE A 393 4.64 -0.05 -3.05
C ILE A 393 5.71 -0.48 -4.04
N ILE A 394 5.67 -1.72 -4.52
CA ILE A 394 6.76 -2.30 -5.33
C ILE A 394 6.78 -1.64 -6.71
N ASP A 395 5.63 -1.48 -7.35
CA ASP A 395 5.51 -0.87 -8.66
C ASP A 395 6.01 0.59 -8.69
N PRO A 396 5.55 1.50 -7.80
CA PRO A 396 6.08 2.85 -7.78
C PRO A 396 7.57 2.89 -7.43
N ALA A 397 8.08 1.98 -6.59
CA ALA A 397 9.52 1.87 -6.33
C ALA A 397 10.30 1.49 -7.60
N LEU A 398 9.79 0.54 -8.40
CA LEU A 398 10.38 0.19 -9.69
C LEU A 398 10.33 1.35 -10.69
N VAL A 399 9.22 2.10 -10.75
CA VAL A 399 9.11 3.30 -11.59
C VAL A 399 10.11 4.39 -11.18
N ILE A 400 10.30 4.60 -9.87
CA ILE A 400 11.31 5.52 -9.32
C ILE A 400 12.72 5.11 -9.77
N LEU A 401 13.05 3.83 -9.64
CA LEU A 401 14.34 3.27 -10.04
C LEU A 401 14.53 3.35 -11.57
N ALA A 402 13.49 3.05 -12.35
CA ALA A 402 13.49 3.16 -13.80
C ALA A 402 13.80 4.59 -14.26
N GLY A 403 13.15 5.59 -13.64
CA GLY A 403 13.42 7.00 -13.91
C GLY A 403 14.88 7.38 -13.64
N ALA A 404 15.47 6.88 -12.55
CA ALA A 404 16.88 7.08 -12.23
C ALA A 404 17.83 6.39 -13.22
N GLY A 405 17.51 5.15 -13.63
CA GLY A 405 18.29 4.39 -14.62
C GLY A 405 18.30 5.02 -16.02
N LEU A 406 17.19 5.61 -16.45
CA LEU A 406 17.09 6.31 -17.73
C LEU A 406 17.83 7.66 -17.72
N ALA A 407 17.86 8.35 -16.57
CA ALA A 407 18.56 9.62 -16.43
C ALA A 407 20.09 9.53 -16.63
N THR A 408 20.67 8.38 -16.28
CA THR A 408 22.11 8.13 -16.35
C THR A 408 22.61 7.72 -17.74
N PHE A 409 21.72 7.40 -18.69
CA PHE A 409 22.08 6.98 -20.05
C PHE A 409 22.91 8.03 -20.84
N ARG A 410 22.87 9.30 -20.42
CA ARG A 410 23.56 10.42 -21.10
C ARG A 410 24.71 11.03 -20.31
N GLN A 411 25.14 10.42 -19.20
CA GLN A 411 26.35 10.83 -18.50
C GLN A 411 27.41 9.74 -18.73
N PRO A 412 28.59 10.06 -19.30
CA PRO A 412 29.64 9.05 -19.45
C PRO A 412 29.98 8.46 -18.07
N PRO A 413 30.31 7.16 -17.99
CA PRO A 413 30.64 6.51 -16.73
C PRO A 413 31.76 7.29 -16.05
N ARG A 414 31.54 7.67 -14.79
CA ARG A 414 32.58 8.26 -13.94
C ARG A 414 33.67 7.20 -13.76
N ALA A 415 34.86 7.48 -14.30
CA ALA A 415 36.08 6.70 -14.10
C ALA A 415 36.36 6.48 -12.60
#